data_AF-A0A959CYD9-F1
#
_entry.id   AF-A0A959CYD9-F1
#
_cell.length_a   1.000
_cell.length_b   1.000
_cell.length_c   1.000
_cell.angle_alpha   90.00
_cell.angle_beta   90.00
_cell.angle_gamma   90.00
#
_symmetry.space_group_name_H-M   'P 1'
#
loop_
_entity.id
_entity.type
_entity.pdbx_description
1 polymer ?
#
loop_
_entity_poly.entity_id
_entity_poly.type
_entity_poly.pdbx_seq_one_letter_code
_entity_poly.pdbx_strand_id
1 'polypeptide(L)'
;TGWFIAFQNRVQAASPAYAMPVLVRDGAVLRQPVNIEYDDLGAPTPVNILMNGETRMETTFHPGENKVSFLADQVEKTTGALVEIVLPETTITHDIQLKPVRRFEVYLLPHSHVDIGFTHKQAEVEQMQWRNLEQGIELAQKTADYPEGAQYKWNVEVLWAIDGYLKNASPEKREAFLDAVRKGWIGLDALYGSELTALQRPEELMHTAAFANQIEREYGIPVESAMITDVPGYAWGIVPALVQNGVRYFSIGPNHMPHLAHGGYQVGFTFEAWGDIPFYWESPSGKEKVLFWMTRHGYSWFHDWLLGKLRKSGGTPILKFLGELDEEGYPYDLVQLRYTLADNGGPDTDMPDFVREWNETYAYPKLQIATTIEMFRDFEQRYGDKLPSYRGDLTPYWEDGAASSAVETAANRSAAEQLVQAEALWAMLAPEKYPAAAFDEAWTNVVLFSEHTWGSITSKSDPDGDLAQSQWKVKQGFALDAARQAQALTAQAVTSSMGVAVRPINAFVVFNTTSWPRTELVKLPAEWKV
;
A
#
# COMPACT_ATOMS: atom_id res chain seq x y z
N THR A 1 6.37 -23.00 -51.05
CA THR A 1 5.52 -21.83 -51.34
C THR A 1 5.51 -20.97 -50.09
N GLY A 2 6.17 -19.81 -50.13
CA GLY A 2 6.20 -18.87 -49.01
C GLY A 2 4.99 -17.94 -49.10
N TRP A 3 4.28 -17.77 -47.99
CA TRP A 3 3.22 -16.77 -47.88
C TRP A 3 3.87 -15.43 -47.58
N PHE A 4 3.43 -14.37 -48.28
CA PHE A 4 3.69 -12.99 -47.90
C PHE A 4 2.36 -12.32 -47.61
N ILE A 5 2.31 -11.56 -46.51
CA ILE A 5 1.17 -10.74 -46.16
C ILE A 5 1.34 -9.43 -46.92
N ALA A 6 0.42 -9.14 -47.85
CA ALA A 6 0.33 -7.84 -48.51
C ALA A 6 -0.81 -7.06 -47.87
N PHE A 7 -0.52 -5.92 -47.26
CA PHE A 7 -1.54 -5.01 -46.75
C PHE A 7 -2.32 -4.46 -47.95
N GLN A 8 -3.64 -4.68 -47.98
CA GLN A 8 -4.52 -4.22 -49.07
C GLN A 8 -4.88 -2.73 -48.98
N ASN A 9 -4.64 -2.10 -47.83
CA ASN A 9 -4.83 -0.67 -47.63
C ASN A 9 -3.46 0.03 -47.68
N ARG A 10 -3.39 1.20 -48.34
CA ARG A 10 -2.27 2.12 -48.09
C ARG A 10 -2.23 2.38 -46.59
N VAL A 11 -1.10 2.09 -45.94
CA VAL A 11 -0.82 2.64 -44.62
C VAL A 11 -0.87 4.15 -44.80
N GLN A 12 -1.94 4.76 -44.28
CA GLN A 12 -2.05 6.21 -44.27
C GLN A 12 -1.10 6.65 -43.16
N ALA A 13 -0.03 7.38 -43.50
CA ALA A 13 0.96 7.84 -42.54
C ALA A 13 0.24 8.63 -41.44
N ALA A 14 0.00 8.01 -40.30
CA ALA A 14 -0.36 8.73 -39.10
C ALA A 14 0.88 9.54 -38.74
N SER A 15 0.73 10.86 -38.70
CA SER A 15 1.86 11.76 -38.49
C SER A 15 1.72 12.62 -37.24
N PRO A 16 1.23 12.11 -36.09
CA PRO A 16 0.86 12.96 -34.97
C PRO A 16 2.05 13.79 -34.49
N ALA A 17 1.84 15.09 -34.34
CA ALA A 17 2.73 15.98 -33.60
C ALA A 17 2.06 16.34 -32.27
N TYR A 18 2.79 16.24 -31.16
CA TYR A 18 2.26 16.56 -29.83
C TYR A 18 3.35 17.03 -28.88
N ALA A 19 3.00 17.98 -28.01
CA ALA A 19 3.88 18.43 -26.94
C ALA A 19 3.84 17.45 -25.77
N MET A 20 5.00 17.02 -25.31
CA MET A 20 5.11 16.12 -24.16
C MET A 20 4.84 16.89 -22.85
N PRO A 21 4.16 16.29 -21.85
CA PRO A 21 3.96 16.89 -20.54
C PRO A 21 5.21 16.74 -19.66
N VAL A 22 6.39 17.00 -20.21
CA VAL A 22 7.69 16.87 -19.54
C VAL A 22 8.57 18.07 -19.84
N LEU A 23 9.51 18.35 -18.94
CA LEU A 23 10.58 19.31 -19.15
C LEU A 23 11.91 18.57 -19.23
N VAL A 24 12.78 18.98 -20.14
CA VAL A 24 14.16 18.50 -20.26
C VAL A 24 15.15 19.65 -20.09
N ARG A 25 16.40 19.32 -19.76
CA ARG A 25 17.48 20.30 -19.60
C ARG A 25 18.13 20.57 -20.95
N ASP A 26 18.15 21.83 -21.38
CA ASP A 26 18.95 22.33 -22.49
C ASP A 26 19.92 23.39 -21.96
N GLY A 27 21.11 22.94 -21.56
CA GLY A 27 22.06 23.76 -20.81
C GLY A 27 21.45 24.25 -19.49
N ALA A 28 21.30 25.58 -19.35
CA ALA A 28 20.72 26.21 -18.16
C ALA A 28 19.20 26.46 -18.27
N VAL A 29 18.59 26.17 -19.43
CA VAL A 29 17.18 26.44 -19.73
C VAL A 29 16.39 25.13 -19.71
N LEU A 30 15.16 25.17 -19.21
CA LEU A 30 14.22 24.05 -19.32
C LEU A 30 13.37 24.23 -20.57
N ARG A 31 13.26 23.17 -21.37
CA ARG A 31 12.48 23.14 -22.60
C ARG A 31 11.50 21.98 -22.61
N GLN A 32 10.45 22.12 -23.40
CA GLN A 32 9.41 21.12 -23.59
C GLN A 32 9.67 20.36 -24.90
N PRO A 33 9.78 19.01 -24.87
CA PRO A 33 9.87 18.23 -26.09
C PRO A 33 8.55 18.25 -26.88
N VAL A 34 8.66 18.38 -28.20
CA VAL A 34 7.57 18.17 -29.15
C VAL A 34 7.92 16.95 -29.99
N ASN A 35 7.12 15.89 -29.84
CA ASN A 35 7.31 14.64 -30.55
C ASN A 35 6.54 14.66 -31.87
N ILE A 36 7.16 14.07 -32.89
CA ILE A 36 6.56 13.80 -34.18
C ILE A 36 6.78 12.32 -34.47
N GLU A 37 5.70 11.62 -34.74
CA GLU A 37 5.73 10.25 -35.26
C GLU A 37 5.39 10.30 -36.74
N TYR A 38 6.07 9.54 -37.57
CA TYR A 38 5.81 9.49 -39.01
C TYR A 38 6.15 8.10 -39.58
N ASP A 39 5.14 7.40 -40.06
CA ASP A 39 5.32 6.14 -40.77
C ASP A 39 5.59 6.39 -42.25
N ASP A 40 6.76 5.98 -42.74
CA ASP A 40 7.12 6.02 -44.15
C ASP A 40 7.42 4.62 -44.68
N LEU A 41 6.88 4.24 -45.84
CA LEU A 41 7.25 2.98 -46.51
C LEU A 41 8.14 3.23 -47.74
N GLY A 42 8.46 4.50 -48.02
CA GLY A 42 9.28 4.96 -49.13
C GLY A 42 10.78 4.88 -48.89
N ALA A 43 11.54 5.43 -49.84
CA ALA A 43 12.98 5.61 -49.68
C ALA A 43 13.29 6.66 -48.60
N PRO A 44 14.50 6.68 -48.04
CA PRO A 44 14.91 7.72 -47.10
C PRO A 44 14.65 9.12 -47.67
N THR A 45 13.90 9.94 -46.92
CA THR A 45 13.40 11.23 -47.37
C THR A 45 13.89 12.34 -46.44
N PRO A 46 14.63 13.35 -46.95
CA PRO A 46 15.03 14.49 -46.14
C PRO A 46 13.80 15.29 -45.72
N VAL A 47 13.78 15.72 -44.46
CA VAL A 47 12.65 16.43 -43.87
C VAL A 47 13.15 17.64 -43.08
N ASN A 48 12.48 18.77 -43.27
CA ASN A 48 12.69 19.96 -42.45
C ASN A 48 11.45 20.16 -41.56
N ILE A 49 11.64 20.24 -40.26
CA ILE A 49 10.57 20.43 -39.28
C ILE A 49 10.63 21.86 -38.76
N LEU A 50 9.54 22.58 -38.95
CA LEU A 50 9.37 23.94 -38.49
C LEU A 50 8.32 24.02 -37.38
N MET A 51 8.47 25.02 -36.52
CA MET A 51 7.44 25.43 -35.58
C MET A 51 7.21 26.93 -35.74
N ASN A 52 5.97 27.32 -36.05
CA ASN A 52 5.59 28.70 -36.34
C ASN A 52 6.46 29.36 -37.44
N GLY A 53 6.79 28.61 -38.49
CA GLY A 53 7.63 29.09 -39.60
C GLY A 53 9.14 29.14 -39.32
N GLU A 54 9.61 28.75 -38.13
CA GLU A 54 11.03 28.67 -37.80
C GLU A 54 11.53 27.22 -37.86
N THR A 55 12.64 26.98 -38.58
CA THR A 55 13.31 25.66 -38.59
C THR A 55 13.73 25.24 -37.18
N ARG A 56 13.21 24.10 -36.74
CA ARG A 56 13.55 23.49 -35.44
C ARG A 56 14.45 22.27 -35.57
N MET A 57 14.34 21.54 -36.68
CA MET A 57 15.15 20.34 -36.91
C MET A 57 15.21 19.99 -38.40
N GLU A 58 16.41 19.66 -38.87
CA GLU A 58 16.62 19.03 -40.17
C GLU A 58 17.03 17.57 -39.93
N THR A 59 16.31 16.62 -40.53
CA THR A 59 16.57 15.19 -40.37
C THR A 59 16.19 14.41 -41.63
N THR A 60 16.24 13.08 -41.57
CA THR A 60 15.82 12.19 -42.66
C THR A 60 14.89 11.14 -42.08
N PHE A 61 13.70 11.01 -42.65
CA PHE A 61 12.82 9.89 -42.36
C PHE A 61 13.27 8.68 -43.18
N HIS A 62 13.33 7.52 -42.52
CA HIS A 62 13.72 6.25 -43.09
C HIS A 62 12.50 5.34 -43.28
N PRO A 63 12.55 4.36 -44.21
CA PRO A 63 11.49 3.36 -44.31
C PRO A 63 11.25 2.66 -42.96
N GLY A 64 10.01 2.70 -42.49
CA GLY A 64 9.53 2.22 -41.20
C GLY A 64 8.88 3.34 -40.38
N GLU A 65 8.76 3.06 -39.09
CA GLU A 65 8.31 4.01 -38.07
C GLU A 65 9.44 5.00 -37.75
N ASN A 66 9.16 6.30 -37.87
CA ASN A 66 10.08 7.36 -37.45
C ASN A 66 9.52 8.06 -36.23
N LYS A 67 10.35 8.22 -35.20
CA LYS A 67 10.04 9.02 -34.02
C LYS A 67 11.14 10.05 -33.84
N VAL A 68 10.78 11.32 -33.97
CA VAL A 68 11.71 12.43 -33.83
C VAL A 68 11.16 13.45 -32.83
N SER A 69 12.04 14.18 -32.18
CA SER A 69 11.66 15.15 -31.15
C SER A 69 12.54 16.40 -31.29
N PHE A 70 11.93 17.58 -31.11
CA PHE A 70 12.65 18.85 -31.00
C PHE A 70 12.21 19.61 -29.75
N LEU A 71 13.00 20.59 -29.33
CA LEU A 71 12.74 21.32 -28.09
C LEU A 71 12.06 22.67 -28.36
N ALA A 72 10.87 22.85 -27.77
CA ALA A 72 10.14 24.11 -27.71
C ALA A 72 10.43 24.84 -26.38
N ASP A 73 10.30 26.17 -26.39
CA ASP A 73 10.36 26.94 -25.15
C ASP A 73 9.13 26.62 -24.27
N GLN A 74 9.33 26.57 -22.95
CA GLN A 74 8.21 26.42 -22.03
C GLN A 74 7.29 27.63 -22.10
N VAL A 75 6.00 27.41 -21.87
CA VAL A 75 4.97 28.47 -21.91
C VAL A 75 4.33 28.65 -20.53
N GLU A 76 3.94 29.88 -20.20
CA GLU A 76 3.22 30.20 -18.96
C GLU A 76 1.70 30.04 -19.07
N LYS A 77 1.19 30.04 -20.31
CA LYS A 77 -0.23 29.85 -20.63
C LYS A 77 -0.32 28.96 -21.85
N THR A 78 -1.43 28.21 -21.95
CA THR A 78 -1.70 27.39 -23.12
C THR A 78 -1.60 28.23 -24.39
N THR A 79 -0.70 27.82 -25.29
CA THR A 79 -0.35 28.57 -26.50
C THR A 79 -0.42 27.63 -27.69
N GLY A 80 -1.14 28.04 -28.75
CA GLY A 80 -1.16 27.30 -30.01
C GLY A 80 0.17 27.42 -30.74
N ALA A 81 0.63 26.32 -31.33
CA ALA A 81 1.79 26.30 -32.20
C ALA A 81 1.50 25.47 -33.45
N LEU A 82 1.95 25.95 -34.60
CA LEU A 82 1.85 25.24 -35.88
C LEU A 82 3.14 24.47 -36.10
N VAL A 83 3.06 23.15 -36.16
CA VAL A 83 4.17 22.27 -36.54
C VAL A 83 4.05 21.92 -38.01
N GLU A 84 5.12 22.15 -38.77
CA GLU A 84 5.16 21.93 -40.22
C GLU A 84 6.25 20.90 -40.53
N ILE A 85 5.86 19.75 -41.09
CA ILE A 85 6.74 18.68 -41.55
C ILE A 85 6.90 18.85 -43.06
N VAL A 86 7.99 19.48 -43.48
CA VAL A 86 8.27 19.81 -44.89
C VAL A 86 9.05 18.67 -45.53
N LEU A 87 8.35 17.93 -46.39
CA LEU A 87 8.88 16.87 -47.24
C LEU A 87 9.13 17.42 -48.66
N PRO A 88 9.88 16.71 -49.53
CA PRO A 88 10.19 17.21 -50.87
C PRO A 88 8.98 17.52 -51.75
N GLU A 89 7.89 16.74 -51.60
CA GLU A 89 6.71 16.85 -52.45
C GLU A 89 5.48 17.41 -51.72
N THR A 90 5.52 17.53 -50.40
CA THR A 90 4.36 17.93 -49.59
C THR A 90 4.77 18.54 -48.27
N THR A 91 3.86 19.27 -47.63
CA THR A 91 4.02 19.74 -46.25
C THR A 91 2.83 19.27 -45.44
N ILE A 92 3.11 18.61 -44.33
CA ILE A 92 2.09 18.17 -43.38
C ILE A 92 2.09 19.16 -42.23
N THR A 93 0.91 19.62 -41.83
CA THR A 93 0.74 20.63 -40.79
C THR A 93 -0.07 20.08 -39.63
N HIS A 94 0.34 20.43 -38.41
CA HIS A 94 -0.33 20.05 -37.16
C HIS A 94 -0.46 21.27 -36.26
N ASP A 95 -1.69 21.61 -35.90
CA ASP A 95 -1.97 22.58 -34.84
C ASP A 95 -1.87 21.87 -33.49
N ILE A 96 -0.84 22.19 -32.73
CA ILE A 96 -0.62 21.64 -31.38
C ILE A 96 -0.88 22.70 -30.31
N GLN A 97 -1.10 22.24 -29.08
CA GLN A 97 -1.18 23.10 -27.91
C GLN A 97 0.03 22.85 -27.01
N LEU A 98 0.85 23.89 -26.82
CA LEU A 98 1.85 23.91 -25.76
C LEU A 98 1.12 24.29 -24.47
N LYS A 99 1.07 23.37 -23.51
CA LYS A 99 0.55 23.63 -22.15
C LYS A 99 1.73 23.89 -21.21
N PRO A 100 1.59 24.77 -20.20
CA PRO A 100 2.58 24.88 -19.12
C PRO A 100 2.81 23.52 -18.47
N VAL A 101 4.06 23.08 -18.38
CA VAL A 101 4.38 21.78 -17.78
C VAL A 101 4.53 21.94 -16.27
N ARG A 102 3.70 21.23 -15.52
CA ARG A 102 3.80 21.18 -14.06
C ARG A 102 5.05 20.43 -13.62
N ARG A 103 5.61 20.89 -12.50
CA ARG A 103 6.86 20.37 -11.93
C ARG A 103 6.60 19.26 -10.92
N PHE A 104 5.92 18.21 -11.35
CA PHE A 104 5.53 17.10 -10.47
C PHE A 104 6.74 16.35 -9.89
N GLU A 105 6.62 15.98 -8.61
CA GLU A 105 7.45 15.03 -7.90
C GLU A 105 6.60 13.78 -7.58
N VAL A 106 7.03 12.63 -8.10
CA VAL A 106 6.30 11.36 -7.96
C VAL A 106 7.06 10.44 -7.01
N TYR A 107 6.44 10.14 -5.88
CA TYR A 107 6.98 9.25 -4.87
C TYR A 107 6.54 7.81 -5.13
N LEU A 108 7.48 6.96 -5.52
CA LEU A 108 7.28 5.52 -5.68
C LEU A 108 7.50 4.85 -4.32
N LEU A 109 6.48 4.13 -3.84
CA LEU A 109 6.52 3.37 -2.60
C LEU A 109 6.57 1.86 -2.91
N PRO A 110 7.75 1.30 -3.22
CA PRO A 110 7.90 -0.13 -3.46
C PRO A 110 7.70 -0.92 -2.16
N HIS A 111 6.89 -1.96 -2.24
CA HIS A 111 6.59 -2.89 -1.15
C HIS A 111 6.12 -4.24 -1.73
N SER A 112 5.90 -5.22 -0.85
CA SER A 112 5.14 -6.42 -1.15
C SER A 112 3.77 -6.26 -0.53
N HIS A 113 2.70 -6.52 -1.30
CA HIS A 113 1.40 -6.69 -0.67
C HIS A 113 1.36 -8.03 0.05
N VAL A 114 1.13 -8.02 1.37
CA VAL A 114 1.15 -9.22 2.21
C VAL A 114 -0.26 -9.77 2.38
N ASP A 115 -0.60 -10.74 1.54
CA ASP A 115 -1.67 -11.67 1.86
C ASP A 115 -1.15 -12.75 2.80
N ILE A 116 -1.67 -12.84 4.03
CA ILE A 116 -1.30 -13.92 4.99
C ILE A 116 -2.03 -15.21 4.59
N GLY A 117 -1.55 -15.77 3.49
CA GLY A 117 -2.20 -16.85 2.77
C GLY A 117 -2.46 -16.44 1.33
N PHE A 118 -3.62 -16.79 0.79
CA PHE A 118 -4.01 -16.52 -0.60
C PHE A 118 -3.20 -17.29 -1.67
N THR A 119 -1.98 -16.84 -1.96
CA THR A 119 -1.14 -17.33 -3.07
C THR A 119 -0.41 -18.62 -2.71
N HIS A 120 0.07 -18.72 -1.47
CA HIS A 120 0.89 -19.81 -0.93
C HIS A 120 0.46 -20.11 0.50
N LYS A 121 1.06 -21.14 1.11
CA LYS A 121 0.81 -21.40 2.53
C LYS A 121 1.41 -20.28 3.39
N GLN A 122 0.80 -19.95 4.53
CA GLN A 122 1.26 -18.84 5.38
C GLN A 122 2.76 -18.94 5.72
N ALA A 123 3.25 -20.12 6.11
CA ALA A 123 4.67 -20.33 6.38
C ALA A 123 5.56 -20.09 5.13
N GLU A 124 5.08 -20.40 3.93
CA GLU A 124 5.79 -20.12 2.69
C GLU A 124 5.78 -18.63 2.36
N VAL A 125 4.65 -17.96 2.56
CA VAL A 125 4.51 -16.50 2.44
C VAL A 125 5.48 -15.78 3.38
N GLU A 126 5.56 -16.19 4.64
CA GLU A 126 6.49 -15.60 5.62
C GLU A 126 7.94 -15.67 5.11
N GLN A 127 8.36 -16.85 4.63
CA GLN A 127 9.69 -17.02 4.03
C GLN A 127 9.88 -16.19 2.76
N MET A 128 8.83 -15.99 1.95
CA MET A 128 8.89 -15.08 0.80
C MET A 128 9.12 -13.64 1.25
N GLN A 129 8.39 -13.18 2.25
CA GLN A 129 8.54 -11.82 2.80
C GLN A 129 9.94 -11.60 3.38
N TRP A 130 10.52 -12.61 4.06
CA TRP A 130 11.90 -12.53 4.54
C TRP A 130 12.92 -12.41 3.40
N ARG A 131 12.72 -13.17 2.31
CA ARG A 131 13.58 -13.04 1.11
C ARG A 131 13.41 -11.68 0.43
N ASN A 132 12.19 -11.17 0.34
CA ASN A 132 11.91 -9.86 -0.24
C ASN A 132 12.60 -8.74 0.57
N LEU A 133 12.53 -8.82 1.89
CA LEU A 133 13.22 -7.92 2.80
C LEU A 133 14.74 -7.94 2.59
N GLU A 134 15.35 -9.12 2.57
CA GLU A 134 16.79 -9.27 2.37
C GLU A 134 17.25 -8.75 1.00
N GLN A 135 16.47 -9.01 -0.07
CA GLN A 135 16.73 -8.45 -1.39
C GLN A 135 16.58 -6.93 -1.43
N GLY A 136 15.59 -6.37 -0.72
CA GLY A 136 15.42 -4.92 -0.59
C GLY A 136 16.64 -4.26 0.08
N ILE A 137 17.16 -4.87 1.15
CA ILE A 137 18.40 -4.41 1.81
C ILE A 137 19.59 -4.49 0.85
N GLU A 138 19.74 -5.58 0.10
CA GLU A 138 20.83 -5.75 -0.87
C GLU A 138 20.76 -4.69 -1.99
N LEU A 139 19.57 -4.41 -2.52
CA LEU A 139 19.38 -3.37 -3.53
C LEU A 139 19.67 -1.98 -3.00
N ALA A 140 19.24 -1.67 -1.77
CA ALA A 140 19.55 -0.39 -1.12
C ALA A 140 21.06 -0.20 -0.94
N GLN A 141 21.79 -1.25 -0.55
CA GLN A 141 23.25 -1.22 -0.47
C GLN A 141 23.91 -0.97 -1.83
N LYS A 142 23.47 -1.66 -2.88
CA LYS A 142 24.02 -1.53 -4.25
C LYS A 142 23.78 -0.17 -4.89
N THR A 143 22.78 0.55 -4.41
CA THR A 143 22.34 1.84 -4.99
C THR A 143 22.57 3.00 -4.04
N ALA A 144 23.33 2.80 -2.96
CA ALA A 144 23.60 3.83 -1.96
C ALA A 144 24.37 5.04 -2.51
N ASP A 145 25.13 4.85 -3.60
CA ASP A 145 25.86 5.90 -4.32
C ASP A 145 25.07 6.52 -5.49
N TYR A 146 23.83 6.08 -5.73
CA TYR A 146 23.00 6.64 -6.79
C TYR A 146 22.58 8.07 -6.41
N PRO A 147 22.25 8.91 -7.42
CA PRO A 147 21.67 10.22 -7.18
C PRO A 147 20.40 10.14 -6.32
N GLU A 148 20.10 11.24 -5.63
CA GLU A 148 18.88 11.39 -4.85
C GLU A 148 17.63 11.03 -5.67
N GLY A 149 16.69 10.32 -5.05
CA GLY A 149 15.49 9.78 -5.68
C GLY A 149 15.68 8.42 -6.36
N ALA A 150 16.90 8.05 -6.78
CA ALA A 150 17.17 6.75 -7.42
C ALA A 150 17.76 5.69 -6.47
N GLN A 151 18.08 6.06 -5.23
CA GLN A 151 18.53 5.13 -4.19
C GLN A 151 17.38 4.21 -3.78
N TYR A 152 17.58 2.90 -3.81
CA TYR A 152 16.50 1.97 -3.51
C TYR A 152 16.11 2.02 -2.04
N LYS A 153 14.81 1.97 -1.79
CA LYS A 153 14.21 1.82 -0.47
C LYS A 153 13.09 0.80 -0.58
N TRP A 154 12.75 0.16 0.53
CA TRP A 154 11.69 -0.85 0.58
C TRP A 154 10.77 -0.58 1.76
N ASN A 155 9.46 -0.69 1.56
CA ASN A 155 8.51 -0.57 2.66
C ASN A 155 7.99 -1.95 3.08
N VAL A 156 7.97 -2.16 4.38
CA VAL A 156 7.26 -3.25 5.03
C VAL A 156 5.84 -2.78 5.25
N GLU A 157 4.90 -3.36 4.49
CA GLU A 157 3.47 -3.01 4.60
C GLU A 157 2.91 -3.31 5.99
N VAL A 158 3.18 -4.51 6.49
CA VAL A 158 2.68 -5.02 7.77
C VAL A 158 3.77 -5.79 8.51
N LEU A 159 3.72 -5.77 9.84
CA LEU A 159 4.84 -6.25 10.67
C LEU A 159 4.80 -7.76 11.00
N TRP A 160 3.75 -8.50 10.63
CA TRP A 160 3.65 -9.94 10.91
C TRP A 160 4.90 -10.72 10.47
N ALA A 161 5.37 -10.51 9.23
CA ALA A 161 6.57 -11.17 8.74
C ALA A 161 7.85 -10.69 9.46
N ILE A 162 7.89 -9.44 9.93
CA ILE A 162 9.02 -8.90 10.70
C ILE A 162 9.09 -9.50 12.09
N ASP A 163 7.95 -9.74 12.74
CA ASP A 163 7.90 -10.44 14.03
C ASP A 163 8.52 -11.84 13.91
N GLY A 164 8.08 -12.61 12.91
CA GLY A 164 8.69 -13.89 12.58
C GLY A 164 10.18 -13.78 12.26
N TYR A 165 10.59 -12.79 11.47
CA TYR A 165 11.99 -12.58 11.09
C TYR A 165 12.87 -12.30 12.30
N LEU A 166 12.46 -11.37 13.17
CA LEU A 166 13.21 -11.03 14.37
C LEU A 166 13.32 -12.23 15.31
N LYS A 167 12.29 -13.07 15.43
CA LYS A 167 12.34 -14.29 16.26
C LYS A 167 13.32 -15.35 15.72
N ASN A 168 13.40 -15.53 14.39
CA ASN A 168 14.06 -16.69 13.78
C ASN A 168 15.38 -16.39 13.06
N ALA A 169 15.63 -15.14 12.66
CA ALA A 169 16.85 -14.77 11.96
C ALA A 169 18.09 -14.92 12.86
N SER A 170 19.25 -15.17 12.23
CA SER A 170 20.53 -15.17 12.95
C SER A 170 20.81 -13.78 13.54
N PRO A 171 21.62 -13.69 14.61
CA PRO A 171 21.97 -12.40 15.22
C PRO A 171 22.53 -11.39 14.20
N GLU A 172 23.33 -11.86 13.23
CA GLU A 172 23.93 -11.02 12.20
C GLU A 172 22.87 -10.45 11.24
N LYS A 173 21.93 -11.30 10.80
CA LYS A 173 20.82 -10.90 9.94
C LYS A 173 19.87 -9.92 10.65
N ARG A 174 19.60 -10.18 11.92
CA ARG A 174 18.77 -9.30 12.77
C ARG A 174 19.39 -7.91 12.88
N GLU A 175 20.68 -7.81 13.18
CA GLU A 175 21.35 -6.51 13.28
C GLU A 175 21.43 -5.81 11.92
N ALA A 176 21.71 -6.54 10.84
CA ALA A 176 21.72 -5.98 9.50
C ALA A 176 20.35 -5.39 9.09
N PHE A 177 19.25 -6.04 9.48
CA PHE A 177 17.90 -5.52 9.29
C PHE A 177 17.67 -4.23 10.11
N LEU A 178 17.98 -4.25 11.41
CA LEU A 178 17.79 -3.08 12.28
C LEU A 178 18.64 -1.88 11.82
N ASP A 179 19.87 -2.10 11.38
CA ASP A 179 20.73 -1.09 10.78
C ASP A 179 20.14 -0.54 9.46
N ALA A 180 19.61 -1.40 8.59
CA ALA A 180 18.94 -0.97 7.36
C ALA A 180 17.70 -0.09 7.62
N VAL A 181 16.93 -0.41 8.66
CA VAL A 181 15.81 0.45 9.11
C VAL A 181 16.33 1.80 9.60
N ARG A 182 17.37 1.83 10.45
CA ARG A 182 17.96 3.07 10.96
C ARG A 182 18.56 3.95 9.87
N LYS A 183 19.07 3.35 8.78
CA LYS A 183 19.57 4.06 7.59
C LYS A 183 18.45 4.61 6.69
N GLY A 184 17.19 4.27 6.94
CA GLY A 184 16.06 4.63 6.09
C GLY A 184 15.99 3.82 4.79
N TRP A 185 16.73 2.73 4.67
CA TRP A 185 16.63 1.81 3.53
C TRP A 185 15.34 0.99 3.60
N ILE A 186 14.91 0.66 4.81
CA ILE A 186 13.67 -0.06 5.08
C ILE A 186 12.72 0.85 5.86
N GLY A 187 11.55 1.14 5.29
CA GLY A 187 10.44 1.76 5.99
C GLY A 187 9.60 0.70 6.71
N LEU A 188 9.21 0.97 7.95
CA LEU A 188 8.28 0.14 8.71
C LEU A 188 6.95 0.87 8.81
N ASP A 189 5.86 0.14 8.57
CA ASP A 189 4.50 0.60 8.79
C ASP A 189 3.85 -0.22 9.92
N ALA A 190 3.06 0.44 10.78
CA ALA A 190 2.81 -0.02 12.15
C ALA A 190 1.84 -1.20 12.32
N LEU A 191 1.00 -1.48 11.32
CA LEU A 191 -0.02 -2.50 11.44
C LEU A 191 0.60 -3.90 11.44
N TYR A 192 0.09 -4.80 12.28
CA TYR A 192 0.58 -6.17 12.36
C TYR A 192 0.19 -6.99 11.13
N GLY A 193 -1.06 -6.84 10.68
CA GLY A 193 -1.60 -7.40 9.44
C GLY A 193 -2.48 -6.37 8.71
N SER A 194 -3.00 -6.76 7.56
CA SER A 194 -3.95 -5.95 6.79
C SER A 194 -5.36 -6.22 7.30
N GLU A 195 -5.83 -5.42 8.26
CA GLU A 195 -7.01 -5.72 9.08
C GLU A 195 -8.35 -5.32 8.45
N LEU A 196 -9.37 -6.19 8.60
CA LEU A 196 -10.78 -5.87 8.37
C LEU A 196 -11.38 -5.23 9.61
N THR A 197 -11.20 -3.91 9.73
CA THR A 197 -11.44 -3.18 10.98
C THR A 197 -12.89 -3.15 11.48
N ALA A 198 -13.91 -3.42 10.66
CA ALA A 198 -15.29 -3.48 11.17
C ALA A 198 -15.65 -4.84 11.80
N LEU A 199 -14.77 -5.84 11.67
CA LEU A 199 -14.82 -7.05 12.50
C LEU A 199 -14.34 -6.77 13.93
N GLN A 200 -13.49 -5.76 14.08
CA GLN A 200 -12.73 -5.47 15.29
C GLN A 200 -13.48 -4.56 16.26
N ARG A 201 -13.20 -4.74 17.54
CA ARG A 201 -13.66 -3.87 18.64
C ARG A 201 -12.63 -2.79 18.97
N PRO A 202 -12.99 -1.72 19.71
CA PRO A 202 -12.03 -0.68 20.10
C PRO A 202 -10.75 -1.21 20.76
N GLU A 203 -10.87 -2.17 21.69
CA GLU A 203 -9.71 -2.79 22.34
C GLU A 203 -8.88 -3.61 21.35
N GLU A 204 -9.52 -4.38 20.45
CA GLU A 204 -8.83 -5.13 19.38
C GLU A 204 -8.02 -4.20 18.47
N LEU A 205 -8.60 -3.05 18.08
CA LEU A 205 -7.96 -2.06 17.23
C LEU A 205 -6.66 -1.52 17.85
N MET A 206 -6.60 -1.37 19.18
CA MET A 206 -5.39 -0.92 19.88
C MET A 206 -4.24 -1.93 19.75
N HIS A 207 -4.55 -3.23 19.65
CA HIS A 207 -3.56 -4.28 19.54
C HIS A 207 -2.99 -4.44 18.12
N THR A 208 -3.62 -3.84 17.09
CA THR A 208 -3.14 -3.93 15.70
C THR A 208 -1.76 -3.32 15.50
N ALA A 209 -1.33 -2.39 16.38
CA ALA A 209 0.00 -1.77 16.37
C ALA A 209 0.88 -2.18 17.57
N ALA A 210 0.48 -3.20 18.35
CA ALA A 210 1.19 -3.57 19.57
C ALA A 210 2.67 -3.94 19.32
N PHE A 211 2.94 -4.62 18.20
CA PHE A 211 4.28 -5.03 17.83
C PHE A 211 5.14 -3.83 17.36
N ALA A 212 4.55 -2.80 16.74
CA ALA A 212 5.26 -1.55 16.44
C ALA A 212 5.77 -0.88 17.72
N ASN A 213 4.92 -0.81 18.76
CA ASN A 213 5.33 -0.31 20.07
C ASN A 213 6.41 -1.18 20.72
N GLN A 214 6.39 -2.49 20.49
CA GLN A 214 7.45 -3.38 20.97
C GLN A 214 8.78 -3.06 20.27
N ILE A 215 8.77 -2.86 18.96
CA ILE A 215 9.96 -2.45 18.19
C ILE A 215 10.54 -1.15 18.76
N GLU A 216 9.70 -0.16 19.04
CA GLU A 216 10.15 1.10 19.62
C GLU A 216 10.79 0.89 21.00
N ARG A 217 10.13 0.14 21.89
CA ARG A 217 10.64 -0.14 23.24
C ARG A 217 11.95 -0.93 23.25
N GLU A 218 12.08 -1.93 22.38
CA GLU A 218 13.23 -2.83 22.37
C GLU A 218 14.42 -2.28 21.59
N TYR A 219 14.18 -1.58 20.47
CA TYR A 219 15.22 -1.20 19.51
C TYR A 219 15.37 0.32 19.35
N GLY A 220 14.50 1.13 19.98
CA GLY A 220 14.51 2.59 19.86
C GLY A 220 14.12 3.10 18.48
N ILE A 221 13.37 2.31 17.71
CA ILE A 221 12.94 2.63 16.34
C ILE A 221 11.46 3.04 16.38
N PRO A 222 11.12 4.32 16.21
CA PRO A 222 9.73 4.76 16.14
C PRO A 222 9.10 4.33 14.81
N VAL A 223 7.84 3.89 14.86
CA VAL A 223 7.05 3.51 13.68
C VAL A 223 5.83 4.42 13.58
N GLU A 224 5.97 5.52 12.84
CA GLU A 224 4.99 6.63 12.81
C GLU A 224 4.05 6.60 11.60
N SER A 225 4.20 5.65 10.68
CA SER A 225 3.32 5.47 9.53
C SER A 225 2.60 4.13 9.60
N ALA A 226 1.41 4.08 9.00
CA ALA A 226 0.68 2.87 8.71
C ALA A 226 0.42 2.82 7.21
N MET A 227 0.47 1.59 6.70
CA MET A 227 0.26 1.25 5.31
C MET A 227 -0.68 0.06 5.28
N ILE A 228 -1.66 0.10 4.40
CA ILE A 228 -2.56 -1.03 4.17
C ILE A 228 -3.02 -1.06 2.72
N THR A 229 -3.05 -2.26 2.19
CA THR A 229 -3.34 -2.53 0.79
C THR A 229 -4.54 -3.46 0.67
N ASP A 230 -5.17 -3.47 -0.51
CA ASP A 230 -6.34 -4.29 -0.88
C ASP A 230 -7.65 -3.89 -0.21
N VAL A 231 -7.64 -3.63 1.10
CA VAL A 231 -8.80 -3.22 1.90
C VAL A 231 -9.29 -1.81 1.52
N PRO A 232 -10.57 -1.62 1.12
CA PRO A 232 -11.08 -0.33 0.65
C PRO A 232 -11.78 0.51 1.72
N GLY A 233 -11.89 0.02 2.96
CA GLY A 233 -12.59 0.75 4.01
C GLY A 233 -12.19 0.38 5.43
N TYR A 234 -12.45 1.31 6.34
CA TYR A 234 -12.02 1.25 7.73
C TYR A 234 -13.05 1.87 8.68
N ALA A 235 -13.34 1.16 9.77
CA ALA A 235 -14.11 1.66 10.89
C ALA A 235 -13.38 2.85 11.55
N TRP A 236 -14.13 3.90 11.88
CA TRP A 236 -13.63 5.18 12.36
C TRP A 236 -12.80 5.06 13.66
N GLY A 237 -13.02 3.99 14.42
CA GLY A 237 -12.22 3.63 15.60
C GLY A 237 -10.73 3.41 15.29
N ILE A 238 -10.35 3.17 14.04
CA ILE A 238 -8.93 3.02 13.65
C ILE A 238 -8.14 4.31 13.90
N VAL A 239 -8.76 5.50 13.75
CA VAL A 239 -8.06 6.78 13.91
C VAL A 239 -7.47 6.96 15.30
N PRO A 240 -8.25 6.89 16.40
CA PRO A 240 -7.67 6.98 17.74
C PRO A 240 -6.71 5.83 18.02
N ALA A 241 -6.97 4.62 17.50
CA ALA A 241 -6.07 3.48 17.70
C ALA A 241 -4.68 3.72 17.09
N LEU A 242 -4.61 4.23 15.86
CA LEU A 242 -3.35 4.59 15.22
C LEU A 242 -2.62 5.69 16.01
N VAL A 243 -3.31 6.80 16.29
CA VAL A 243 -2.68 7.97 16.92
C VAL A 243 -2.19 7.69 18.33
N GLN A 244 -2.95 6.92 19.13
CA GLN A 244 -2.54 6.56 20.49
C GLN A 244 -1.38 5.54 20.51
N ASN A 245 -1.18 4.82 19.41
CA ASN A 245 0.00 3.97 19.17
C ASN A 245 1.13 4.70 18.42
N GLY A 246 1.11 6.05 18.40
CA GLY A 246 2.21 6.85 17.82
C GLY A 246 2.19 7.00 16.30
N VAL A 247 1.18 6.45 15.60
CA VAL A 247 1.05 6.59 14.15
C VAL A 247 0.45 7.94 13.78
N ARG A 248 1.11 8.65 12.88
CA ARG A 248 0.74 9.98 12.40
C ARG A 248 0.27 10.00 10.95
N TYR A 249 0.64 8.99 10.17
CA TYR A 249 0.39 8.92 8.74
C TYR A 249 -0.27 7.61 8.35
N PHE A 250 -1.27 7.64 7.48
CA PHE A 250 -1.98 6.45 7.03
C PHE A 250 -2.10 6.44 5.49
N SER A 251 -1.27 5.61 4.84
CA SER A 251 -1.33 5.32 3.40
C SER A 251 -2.26 4.16 3.16
N ILE A 252 -3.23 4.32 2.26
CA ILE A 252 -4.03 3.19 1.81
C ILE A 252 -3.94 3.01 0.29
N GLY A 253 -3.89 1.76 -0.16
CA GLY A 253 -3.92 1.38 -1.57
C GLY A 253 -4.89 0.23 -1.81
N PRO A 254 -6.20 0.49 -1.92
CA PRO A 254 -7.19 -0.56 -2.14
C PRO A 254 -6.95 -1.33 -3.44
N ASN A 255 -7.62 -2.46 -3.61
CA ASN A 255 -7.55 -3.20 -4.86
C ASN A 255 -8.14 -2.41 -6.01
N HIS A 256 -7.34 -2.14 -7.03
CA HIS A 256 -7.80 -1.38 -8.19
C HIS A 256 -7.75 -2.26 -9.44
N MET A 257 -8.93 -2.63 -9.91
CA MET A 257 -9.16 -3.38 -11.14
C MET A 257 -9.67 -2.41 -12.22
N PRO A 258 -8.78 -1.72 -12.97
CA PRO A 258 -9.17 -0.64 -13.90
C PRO A 258 -10.12 -1.08 -15.02
N HIS A 259 -10.20 -2.38 -15.29
CA HIS A 259 -11.07 -2.97 -16.30
C HIS A 259 -12.52 -3.19 -15.82
N LEU A 260 -12.80 -2.98 -14.54
CA LEU A 260 -14.13 -3.10 -13.94
C LEU A 260 -14.72 -1.72 -13.61
N ALA A 261 -16.05 -1.66 -13.52
CA ALA A 261 -16.74 -0.44 -13.09
C ALA A 261 -16.22 0.00 -11.72
N HIS A 262 -15.99 1.31 -11.56
CA HIS A 262 -15.49 1.93 -10.33
C HIS A 262 -14.12 1.40 -9.84
N GLY A 263 -13.33 0.76 -10.73
CA GLY A 263 -12.07 0.14 -10.33
C GLY A 263 -12.26 -1.16 -9.54
N GLY A 264 -13.46 -1.75 -9.50
CA GLY A 264 -13.75 -3.01 -8.81
C GLY A 264 -15.08 -3.00 -8.07
N TYR A 265 -15.80 -4.12 -8.10
CA TYR A 265 -17.12 -4.21 -7.45
C TYR A 265 -17.04 -4.12 -5.92
N GLN A 266 -15.92 -4.56 -5.33
CA GLN A 266 -15.69 -4.51 -3.89
C GLN A 266 -15.07 -3.19 -3.41
N VAL A 267 -14.67 -2.25 -4.29
CA VAL A 267 -14.20 -0.92 -3.85
C VAL A 267 -15.28 0.16 -3.93
N GLY A 268 -16.37 -0.10 -4.66
CA GLY A 268 -17.47 0.85 -4.81
C GLY A 268 -17.00 2.21 -5.34
N PHE A 269 -17.62 3.30 -4.90
CA PHE A 269 -17.28 4.67 -5.32
C PHE A 269 -16.07 5.27 -4.59
N THR A 270 -15.27 4.46 -3.91
CA THR A 270 -14.27 4.96 -2.97
C THR A 270 -13.13 5.66 -3.69
N PHE A 271 -12.69 5.15 -4.85
CA PHE A 271 -11.65 5.80 -5.66
C PHE A 271 -12.12 7.14 -6.22
N GLU A 272 -13.35 7.24 -6.72
CA GLU A 272 -13.90 8.50 -7.21
C GLU A 272 -14.08 9.54 -6.10
N ALA A 273 -14.37 9.09 -4.88
CA ALA A 273 -14.61 9.97 -3.75
C ALA A 273 -13.32 10.43 -3.06
N TRP A 274 -12.29 9.59 -2.99
CA TRP A 274 -11.13 9.79 -2.10
C TRP A 274 -9.77 9.58 -2.75
N GLY A 275 -9.72 9.10 -3.99
CA GLY A 275 -8.47 8.85 -4.71
C GLY A 275 -7.65 10.13 -4.89
N ASP A 276 -6.45 10.14 -4.33
CA ASP A 276 -5.52 11.27 -4.27
C ASP A 276 -6.10 12.56 -3.66
N ILE A 277 -7.00 12.40 -2.69
CA ILE A 277 -7.48 13.48 -1.83
C ILE A 277 -6.89 13.27 -0.43
N PRO A 278 -5.68 13.79 -0.14
CA PRO A 278 -5.10 13.72 1.21
C PRO A 278 -5.83 14.66 2.18
N PHE A 279 -6.03 14.20 3.41
CA PHE A 279 -6.75 14.95 4.45
C PHE A 279 -6.36 14.54 5.87
N TYR A 280 -6.66 15.38 6.85
CA TYR A 280 -6.62 14.98 8.26
C TYR A 280 -7.90 14.23 8.62
N TRP A 281 -7.78 12.94 8.92
CA TRP A 281 -8.90 12.15 9.42
C TRP A 281 -8.98 12.33 10.93
N GLU A 282 -10.02 13.03 11.39
CA GLU A 282 -10.22 13.32 12.80
C GLU A 282 -11.03 12.22 13.47
N SER A 283 -10.61 11.83 14.67
CA SER A 283 -11.29 10.83 15.51
C SER A 283 -12.68 11.29 15.98
N PRO A 284 -13.52 10.36 16.49
CA PRO A 284 -14.82 10.71 17.11
C PRO A 284 -14.71 11.71 18.27
N SER A 285 -13.57 11.71 18.97
CA SER A 285 -13.32 12.59 20.11
C SER A 285 -12.92 14.02 19.67
N GLY A 286 -12.42 14.17 18.44
CA GLY A 286 -11.81 15.39 17.92
C GLY A 286 -10.42 15.70 18.50
N LYS A 287 -9.86 14.84 19.36
CA LYS A 287 -8.53 15.04 19.98
C LYS A 287 -7.41 14.44 19.14
N GLU A 288 -7.66 13.27 18.56
CA GLU A 288 -6.74 12.57 17.69
C GLU A 288 -7.05 12.86 16.21
N LYS A 289 -6.01 12.98 15.38
CA LYS A 289 -6.12 13.00 13.93
C LYS A 289 -4.90 12.34 13.29
N VAL A 290 -5.10 11.67 12.17
CA VAL A 290 -4.04 11.09 11.34
C VAL A 290 -4.05 11.76 9.96
N LEU A 291 -2.89 12.00 9.36
CA LEU A 291 -2.84 12.42 7.97
C LEU A 291 -3.05 11.19 7.09
N PHE A 292 -4.18 11.16 6.41
CA PHE A 292 -4.65 10.07 5.59
C PHE A 292 -4.47 10.37 4.10
N TRP A 293 -4.08 9.37 3.31
CA TRP A 293 -4.03 9.48 1.85
C TRP A 293 -4.29 8.12 1.18
N MET A 294 -5.39 8.04 0.42
CA MET A 294 -5.69 6.96 -0.52
C MET A 294 -5.11 7.25 -1.90
N THR A 295 -4.28 6.35 -2.45
CA THR A 295 -3.83 6.46 -3.87
C THR A 295 -5.00 6.20 -4.83
N ARG A 296 -5.15 6.99 -5.90
CA ARG A 296 -6.24 6.81 -6.87
C ARG A 296 -6.20 5.50 -7.63
N HIS A 297 -5.02 4.95 -7.86
CA HIS A 297 -4.85 3.72 -8.64
C HIS A 297 -4.62 2.47 -7.79
N GLY A 298 -4.78 2.56 -6.47
CA GLY A 298 -4.56 1.40 -5.60
C GLY A 298 -3.14 0.85 -5.69
N TYR A 299 -2.94 -0.39 -5.25
CA TYR A 299 -1.63 -1.05 -5.27
C TYR A 299 -1.36 -1.91 -6.50
N SER A 300 -2.42 -2.49 -7.07
CA SER A 300 -2.38 -3.46 -8.15
C SER A 300 -2.26 -2.82 -9.53
N TRP A 301 -2.17 -1.48 -9.61
CA TRP A 301 -2.08 -0.75 -10.88
C TRP A 301 -0.98 -1.24 -11.81
N PHE A 302 0.15 -1.69 -11.25
CA PHE A 302 1.32 -2.16 -12.00
C PHE A 302 1.29 -3.67 -12.32
N HIS A 303 0.27 -4.42 -11.87
CA HIS A 303 0.13 -5.84 -12.16
C HIS A 303 -0.26 -6.09 -13.63
N ASP A 304 -1.18 -5.28 -14.17
CA ASP A 304 -1.80 -5.49 -15.48
C ASP A 304 -1.01 -4.97 -16.69
N TRP A 305 0.02 -4.14 -16.48
CA TRP A 305 0.82 -3.57 -17.59
C TRP A 305 1.80 -4.58 -18.18
N LEU A 306 1.26 -5.55 -18.93
CA LEU A 306 1.80 -6.51 -19.91
C LEU A 306 3.16 -7.20 -19.71
N LEU A 307 3.99 -6.79 -18.76
CA LEU A 307 5.30 -7.39 -18.47
C LEU A 307 5.78 -7.15 -17.02
N GLY A 308 4.91 -6.63 -16.13
CA GLY A 308 5.10 -6.60 -14.67
C GLY A 308 6.32 -5.84 -14.17
N LYS A 309 6.77 -4.78 -14.86
CA LYS A 309 7.89 -3.92 -14.44
C LYS A 309 7.78 -2.50 -14.98
N LEU A 310 8.15 -1.52 -14.16
CA LEU A 310 8.09 -0.09 -14.48
C LEU A 310 8.86 0.26 -15.76
N ARG A 311 10.11 -0.22 -15.89
CA ARG A 311 10.98 0.02 -17.04
C ARG A 311 10.34 -0.34 -18.37
N LYS A 312 9.51 -1.39 -18.40
CA LYS A 312 8.91 -1.90 -19.63
C LYS A 312 7.75 -1.04 -20.14
N SER A 313 7.14 -0.25 -19.25
CA SER A 313 6.12 0.75 -19.61
C SER A 313 6.72 2.07 -20.12
N GLY A 314 8.03 2.27 -19.95
CA GLY A 314 8.71 3.52 -20.28
C GLY A 314 8.20 4.74 -19.51
N GLY A 315 7.45 4.55 -18.42
CA GLY A 315 6.81 5.62 -17.64
C GLY A 315 5.57 6.23 -18.27
N THR A 316 5.09 5.68 -19.40
CA THR A 316 3.87 6.16 -20.09
C THR A 316 2.64 6.21 -19.17
N PRO A 317 2.35 5.18 -18.34
CA PRO A 317 1.21 5.24 -17.43
C PRO A 317 1.32 6.38 -16.40
N ILE A 318 2.55 6.66 -15.92
CA ILE A 318 2.79 7.77 -14.98
C ILE A 318 2.49 9.10 -15.67
N LEU A 319 3.01 9.34 -16.88
CA LEU A 319 2.74 10.59 -17.60
C LEU A 319 1.26 10.79 -17.90
N LYS A 320 0.55 9.70 -18.24
CA LYS A 320 -0.90 9.75 -18.45
C LYS A 320 -1.63 10.18 -17.17
N PHE A 321 -1.33 9.53 -16.05
CA PHE A 321 -1.92 9.85 -14.75
C PHE A 321 -1.62 11.29 -14.32
N LEU A 322 -0.39 11.77 -14.49
CA LEU A 322 -0.04 13.16 -14.18
C LEU A 322 -0.79 14.17 -15.07
N GLY A 323 -1.05 13.81 -16.33
CA GLY A 323 -1.90 14.59 -17.23
C GLY A 323 -3.34 14.66 -16.74
N GLU A 324 -3.90 13.54 -16.26
CA GLU A 324 -5.25 13.49 -15.67
C GLU A 324 -5.34 14.38 -14.42
N LEU A 325 -4.36 14.30 -13.51
CA LEU A 325 -4.28 15.17 -12.34
C LEU A 325 -4.22 16.65 -12.70
N ASP A 326 -3.43 17.01 -13.72
CA ASP A 326 -3.31 18.39 -14.19
C ASP A 326 -4.64 18.92 -14.77
N GLU A 327 -5.31 18.11 -15.59
CA GLU A 327 -6.60 18.45 -16.19
C GLU A 327 -7.73 18.61 -15.16
N GLU A 328 -7.65 17.85 -14.06
CA GLU A 328 -8.59 17.94 -12.93
C GLU A 328 -8.24 19.04 -11.92
N GLY A 329 -7.13 19.76 -12.13
CA GLY A 329 -6.72 20.86 -11.24
C GLY A 329 -6.17 20.39 -9.89
N TYR A 330 -5.52 19.23 -9.84
CA TYR A 330 -4.90 18.69 -8.64
C TYR A 330 -3.98 19.73 -7.95
N PRO A 331 -4.19 20.05 -6.66
CA PRO A 331 -3.63 21.27 -6.06
C PRO A 331 -2.17 21.15 -5.59
N TYR A 332 -1.55 19.98 -5.72
CA TYR A 332 -0.21 19.72 -5.19
C TYR A 332 0.77 19.34 -6.30
N ASP A 333 2.04 19.69 -6.16
CA ASP A 333 3.10 19.26 -7.08
C ASP A 333 3.74 17.92 -6.68
N LEU A 334 3.19 17.23 -5.67
CA LEU A 334 3.67 15.95 -5.15
C LEU A 334 2.55 14.93 -5.22
N VAL A 335 2.82 13.73 -5.72
CA VAL A 335 1.88 12.59 -5.69
C VAL A 335 2.59 11.29 -5.30
N GLN A 336 1.90 10.40 -4.59
CA GLN A 336 2.40 9.05 -4.27
C GLN A 336 1.90 8.01 -5.27
N LEU A 337 2.70 6.98 -5.51
CA LEU A 337 2.31 5.78 -6.24
C LEU A 337 2.73 4.54 -5.44
N ARG A 338 1.76 3.67 -5.21
CA ARG A 338 1.98 2.33 -4.67
C ARG A 338 2.60 1.48 -5.76
N TYR A 339 3.69 0.78 -5.44
CA TYR A 339 4.36 -0.06 -6.41
C TYR A 339 4.55 -1.48 -5.87
N THR A 340 3.86 -2.43 -6.48
CA THR A 340 3.99 -3.87 -6.22
C THR A 340 4.04 -4.60 -7.56
N LEU A 341 4.71 -5.76 -7.59
CA LEU A 341 4.78 -6.59 -8.80
C LEU A 341 3.68 -7.64 -8.87
N ALA A 342 3.20 -8.08 -7.71
CA ALA A 342 2.12 -9.05 -7.51
C ALA A 342 1.81 -9.11 -6.01
N ASP A 343 0.73 -9.81 -5.64
CA ASP A 343 0.51 -10.25 -4.26
C ASP A 343 1.67 -11.15 -3.81
N ASN A 344 2.23 -10.85 -2.63
CA ASN A 344 3.45 -11.45 -2.11
C ASN A 344 4.69 -11.32 -3.02
N GLY A 345 4.63 -10.43 -4.03
CA GLY A 345 5.69 -10.20 -5.00
C GLY A 345 6.92 -9.54 -4.38
N GLY A 346 8.08 -9.83 -4.95
CA GLY A 346 9.35 -9.28 -4.49
C GLY A 346 9.71 -7.91 -5.10
N PRO A 347 10.90 -7.39 -4.73
CA PRO A 347 11.45 -6.14 -5.28
C PRO A 347 11.57 -6.11 -6.80
N ASP A 348 11.34 -4.92 -7.41
CA ASP A 348 11.75 -4.68 -8.80
C ASP A 348 13.20 -4.20 -8.84
N THR A 349 14.10 -5.12 -9.17
CA THR A 349 15.53 -4.89 -9.28
C THR A 349 15.93 -3.82 -10.29
N ASP A 350 15.07 -3.51 -11.26
CA ASP A 350 15.39 -2.58 -12.35
C ASP A 350 14.92 -1.15 -12.05
N MET A 351 14.15 -0.95 -10.97
CA MET A 351 13.56 0.35 -10.60
C MET A 351 14.62 1.45 -10.35
N PRO A 352 15.69 1.22 -9.57
CA PRO A 352 16.72 2.24 -9.33
C PRO A 352 17.34 2.79 -10.61
N ASP A 353 17.74 1.91 -11.52
CA ASP A 353 18.33 2.29 -12.80
C ASP A 353 17.33 3.04 -13.67
N PHE A 354 16.07 2.59 -13.71
CA PHE A 354 15.02 3.29 -14.43
C PHE A 354 14.80 4.71 -13.89
N VAL A 355 14.72 4.86 -12.57
CA VAL A 355 14.51 6.18 -11.93
C VAL A 355 15.72 7.09 -12.16
N ARG A 356 16.94 6.55 -12.10
CA ARG A 356 18.17 7.30 -12.43
C ARG A 356 18.13 7.82 -13.87
N GLU A 357 17.93 6.93 -14.84
CA GLU A 357 17.86 7.27 -16.27
C GLU A 357 16.71 8.26 -16.57
N TRP A 358 15.57 8.07 -15.91
CA TRP A 358 14.43 9.00 -16.00
C TRP A 358 14.80 10.40 -15.54
N ASN A 359 15.40 10.53 -14.35
CA ASN A 359 15.74 11.83 -13.76
C ASN A 359 16.94 12.50 -14.45
N GLU A 360 17.78 11.73 -15.15
CA GLU A 360 18.80 12.25 -16.06
C GLU A 360 18.17 12.83 -17.33
N THR A 361 17.20 12.11 -17.91
CA THR A 361 16.49 12.52 -19.13
C THR A 361 15.59 13.72 -18.90
N TYR A 362 14.77 13.67 -17.85
CA TYR A 362 13.74 14.66 -17.55
C TYR A 362 14.13 15.55 -16.36
N ALA A 363 13.89 16.84 -16.50
CA ALA A 363 13.88 17.78 -15.38
C ALA A 363 12.62 17.61 -14.53
N TYR A 364 11.48 17.45 -15.20
CA TYR A 364 10.19 17.16 -14.60
C TYR A 364 9.34 16.30 -15.55
N PRO A 365 8.48 15.41 -15.01
CA PRO A 365 8.36 15.10 -13.58
C PRO A 365 9.60 14.37 -13.04
N LYS A 366 9.87 14.52 -11.75
CA LYS A 366 10.92 13.75 -11.06
C LYS A 366 10.32 12.52 -10.40
N LEU A 367 11.01 11.39 -10.49
CA LEU A 367 10.65 10.17 -9.76
C LEU A 367 11.54 10.02 -8.51
N GLN A 368 10.95 9.59 -7.40
CA GLN A 368 11.67 9.37 -6.15
C GLN A 368 11.25 8.04 -5.52
N ILE A 369 12.21 7.14 -5.29
CA ILE A 369 11.99 5.93 -4.51
C ILE A 369 12.07 6.32 -3.02
N ALA A 370 10.99 6.06 -2.28
CA ALA A 370 10.85 6.58 -0.93
C ALA A 370 10.22 5.57 0.04
N THR A 371 10.44 5.81 1.33
CA THR A 371 9.63 5.18 2.37
C THR A 371 8.32 5.95 2.58
N THR A 372 7.29 5.28 3.13
CA THR A 372 6.00 5.88 3.49
C THR A 372 6.19 7.12 4.34
N ILE A 373 7.00 7.00 5.39
CA ILE A 373 7.27 8.06 6.36
C ILE A 373 7.97 9.27 5.73
N GLU A 374 8.90 9.06 4.80
CA GLU A 374 9.59 10.15 4.10
C GLU A 374 8.64 10.93 3.19
N MET A 375 7.82 10.22 2.41
CA MET A 375 6.83 10.83 1.52
C MET A 375 5.84 11.69 2.32
N PHE A 376 5.26 11.14 3.39
CA PHE A 376 4.27 11.86 4.17
C PHE A 376 4.84 13.06 4.93
N ARG A 377 6.07 12.95 5.47
CA ARG A 377 6.70 14.08 6.15
C ARG A 377 6.96 15.24 5.20
N ASP A 378 7.44 14.95 3.98
CA ASP A 378 7.63 15.99 2.97
C ASP A 378 6.28 16.60 2.54
N PHE A 379 5.27 15.77 2.30
CA PHE A 379 3.94 16.26 1.95
C PHE A 379 3.32 17.13 3.05
N GLU A 380 3.34 16.67 4.31
CA GLU A 380 2.84 17.43 5.45
C GLU A 380 3.61 18.75 5.64
N GLN A 381 4.92 18.75 5.46
CA GLN A 381 5.73 19.96 5.56
C GLN A 381 5.35 21.02 4.52
N ARG A 382 5.02 20.60 3.28
CA ARG A 382 4.69 21.52 2.18
C ARG A 382 3.22 21.96 2.16
N TYR A 383 2.31 21.10 2.61
CA TYR A 383 0.87 21.28 2.39
C TYR A 383 -0.02 21.05 3.62
N GLY A 384 0.52 20.60 4.75
CA GLY A 384 -0.27 20.22 5.93
C GLY A 384 -1.20 21.31 6.45
N ASP A 385 -0.81 22.59 6.34
CA ASP A 385 -1.61 23.74 6.74
C ASP A 385 -2.82 24.04 5.82
N LYS A 386 -2.87 23.41 4.65
CA LYS A 386 -3.92 23.59 3.63
C LYS A 386 -4.87 22.40 3.54
N LEU A 387 -4.58 21.30 4.22
CA LEU A 387 -5.35 20.07 4.10
C LEU A 387 -6.72 20.22 4.77
N PRO A 388 -7.79 19.69 4.13
CA PRO A 388 -9.08 19.59 4.79
C PRO A 388 -9.04 18.56 5.93
N SER A 389 -10.02 18.65 6.82
CA SER A 389 -10.32 17.61 7.81
C SER A 389 -11.63 16.91 7.47
N TYR A 390 -11.66 15.58 7.62
CA TYR A 390 -12.88 14.79 7.50
C TYR A 390 -13.08 13.88 8.72
N ARG A 391 -14.31 13.40 8.90
CA ARG A 391 -14.80 12.62 10.05
C ARG A 391 -15.79 11.56 9.56
N GLY A 392 -15.91 10.48 10.33
CA GLY A 392 -16.80 9.36 10.03
C GLY A 392 -16.05 8.12 9.56
N ASP A 393 -16.78 7.03 9.39
CA ASP A 393 -16.26 5.79 8.80
C ASP A 393 -15.87 6.01 7.33
N LEU A 394 -14.84 5.31 6.89
CA LEU A 394 -14.58 5.09 5.47
C LEU A 394 -15.19 3.73 5.15
N THR A 395 -16.44 3.70 4.69
CA THR A 395 -17.31 2.50 4.72
C THR A 395 -16.61 1.23 4.21
N PRO A 396 -16.58 0.14 5.00
CA PRO A 396 -15.88 -1.10 4.66
C PRO A 396 -16.67 -1.90 3.63
N TYR A 397 -16.35 -1.69 2.36
CA TYR A 397 -16.56 -2.72 1.35
C TYR A 397 -15.47 -3.80 1.56
N TRP A 398 -15.66 -5.07 1.15
CA TRP A 398 -14.67 -6.18 1.29
C TRP A 398 -14.70 -7.05 2.58
N GLU A 399 -15.67 -6.85 3.49
CA GLU A 399 -15.77 -7.65 4.75
C GLU A 399 -16.81 -8.79 4.71
N ASP A 400 -17.45 -9.02 3.56
CA ASP A 400 -18.50 -10.02 3.39
C ASP A 400 -18.03 -11.46 3.62
N GLY A 401 -16.73 -11.72 3.44
CA GLY A 401 -16.10 -13.02 3.76
C GLY A 401 -16.35 -13.48 5.20
N ALA A 402 -16.41 -12.57 6.17
CA ALA A 402 -16.60 -12.94 7.57
C ALA A 402 -17.95 -13.64 7.86
N ALA A 403 -18.96 -13.43 7.00
CA ALA A 403 -20.24 -14.09 7.11
C ALA A 403 -20.16 -15.59 6.77
N SER A 404 -19.20 -16.02 5.94
CA SER A 404 -19.03 -17.44 5.61
C SER A 404 -18.42 -18.28 6.74
N SER A 405 -17.90 -17.63 7.79
CA SER A 405 -17.24 -18.23 8.95
C SER A 405 -17.86 -17.78 10.27
N ALA A 406 -19.20 -17.72 10.32
CA ALA A 406 -19.94 -17.14 11.44
C ALA A 406 -19.61 -17.77 12.81
N VAL A 407 -19.27 -19.06 12.86
CA VAL A 407 -18.93 -19.76 14.12
C VAL A 407 -17.58 -19.26 14.65
N GLU A 408 -16.56 -19.20 13.79
CA GLU A 408 -15.23 -18.71 14.11
C GLU A 408 -15.26 -17.21 14.42
N THR A 409 -16.00 -16.43 13.63
CA THR A 409 -16.21 -15.00 13.88
C THR A 409 -16.86 -14.75 15.24
N ALA A 410 -17.87 -15.54 15.62
CA ALA A 410 -18.48 -15.47 16.95
C ALA A 410 -17.50 -15.88 18.06
N ALA A 411 -16.68 -16.90 17.82
CA ALA A 411 -15.65 -17.34 18.76
C ALA A 411 -14.59 -16.25 18.99
N ASN A 412 -14.07 -15.64 17.91
CA ASN A 412 -13.07 -14.58 17.98
C ASN A 412 -13.60 -13.35 18.75
N ARG A 413 -14.82 -12.90 18.40
CA ARG A 413 -15.49 -11.77 19.07
C ARG A 413 -15.78 -12.04 20.55
N SER A 414 -15.99 -13.30 20.92
CA SER A 414 -16.18 -13.71 22.32
C SER A 414 -14.84 -13.78 23.06
N ALA A 415 -13.79 -14.25 22.38
CA ALA A 415 -12.44 -14.32 22.93
C ALA A 415 -11.91 -12.92 23.24
N ALA A 416 -12.03 -11.96 22.31
CA ALA A 416 -11.62 -10.57 22.53
C ALA A 416 -12.31 -9.94 23.75
N GLU A 417 -13.63 -10.08 23.88
CA GLU A 417 -14.39 -9.62 25.04
C GLU A 417 -13.92 -10.29 26.34
N GLN A 418 -13.66 -11.59 26.28
CA GLN A 418 -13.19 -12.34 27.43
C GLN A 418 -11.76 -11.95 27.84
N LEU A 419 -10.88 -11.59 26.89
CA LEU A 419 -9.54 -11.11 27.19
C LEU A 419 -9.57 -9.81 27.98
N VAL A 420 -10.38 -8.83 27.57
CA VAL A 420 -10.57 -7.57 28.33
C VAL A 420 -11.01 -7.86 29.77
N GLN A 421 -11.97 -8.77 29.94
CA GLN A 421 -12.42 -9.17 31.28
C GLN A 421 -11.35 -9.93 32.07
N ALA A 422 -10.54 -10.75 31.41
CA ALA A 422 -9.44 -11.47 32.03
C ALA A 422 -8.36 -10.48 32.51
N GLU A 423 -7.99 -9.48 31.71
CA GLU A 423 -7.07 -8.41 32.10
C GLU A 423 -7.57 -7.66 33.33
N ALA A 424 -8.87 -7.31 33.37
CA ALA A 424 -9.49 -6.71 34.54
C ALA A 424 -9.38 -7.60 35.79
N LEU A 425 -9.63 -8.91 35.65
CA LEU A 425 -9.48 -9.86 36.76
C LEU A 425 -8.03 -9.96 37.23
N TRP A 426 -7.06 -10.03 36.32
CA TRP A 426 -5.65 -10.06 36.69
C TRP A 426 -5.24 -8.79 37.42
N ALA A 427 -5.65 -7.61 36.93
CA ALA A 427 -5.39 -6.33 37.58
C ALA A 427 -5.97 -6.26 38.99
N MET A 428 -7.17 -6.83 39.21
CA MET A 428 -7.83 -6.86 40.51
C MET A 428 -7.22 -7.88 41.48
N LEU A 429 -6.88 -9.08 40.99
CA LEU A 429 -6.65 -10.25 41.84
C LEU A 429 -5.17 -10.62 42.00
N ALA A 430 -4.35 -10.37 40.98
CA ALA A 430 -2.95 -10.78 40.95
C ALA A 430 -2.10 -9.93 39.99
N PRO A 431 -2.07 -8.59 40.13
CA PRO A 431 -1.40 -7.71 39.16
C PRO A 431 0.11 -8.00 39.03
N GLU A 432 0.78 -8.35 40.14
CA GLU A 432 2.20 -8.71 40.17
C GLU A 432 2.56 -10.00 39.42
N LYS A 433 1.56 -10.79 39.03
CA LYS A 433 1.73 -12.06 38.31
C LYS A 433 1.13 -12.02 36.90
N TYR A 434 0.79 -10.84 36.39
CA TYR A 434 0.17 -10.68 35.09
C TYR A 434 0.98 -11.35 33.97
N PRO A 435 0.42 -12.32 33.23
CA PRO A 435 1.15 -13.08 32.24
C PRO A 435 1.18 -12.35 30.88
N ALA A 436 1.88 -11.22 30.80
CA ALA A 436 1.88 -10.32 29.64
C ALA A 436 2.10 -11.04 28.30
N ALA A 437 3.15 -11.86 28.19
CA ALA A 437 3.45 -12.58 26.95
C ALA A 437 2.33 -13.51 26.47
N ALA A 438 1.55 -14.10 27.40
CA ALA A 438 0.43 -14.96 27.04
C ALA A 438 -0.80 -14.16 26.58
N PHE A 439 -0.99 -12.93 27.09
CA PHE A 439 -1.98 -12.00 26.57
C PHE A 439 -1.59 -11.47 25.20
N ASP A 440 -0.32 -11.11 25.00
CA ASP A 440 0.19 -10.66 23.70
C ASP A 440 -0.03 -11.74 22.62
N GLU A 441 0.23 -13.01 22.93
CA GLU A 441 -0.06 -14.15 22.04
C GLU A 441 -1.57 -14.29 21.76
N ALA A 442 -2.41 -14.17 22.79
CA ALA A 442 -3.86 -14.29 22.64
C ALA A 442 -4.46 -13.16 21.78
N TRP A 443 -4.04 -11.92 22.01
CA TRP A 443 -4.42 -10.77 21.20
C TRP A 443 -3.89 -10.87 19.77
N THR A 444 -2.69 -11.40 19.58
CA THR A 444 -2.14 -11.66 18.24
C THR A 444 -3.03 -12.60 17.43
N ASN A 445 -3.52 -13.68 18.07
CA ASN A 445 -4.49 -14.58 17.44
C ASN A 445 -5.83 -13.89 17.12
N VAL A 446 -6.32 -13.01 18.00
CA VAL A 446 -7.54 -12.23 17.74
C VAL A 446 -7.39 -11.31 16.52
N VAL A 447 -6.25 -10.63 16.42
CA VAL A 447 -5.91 -9.73 15.31
C VAL A 447 -5.75 -10.53 14.01
N LEU A 448 -4.94 -11.61 14.00
CA LEU A 448 -4.72 -12.43 12.80
C LEU A 448 -5.97 -13.13 12.25
N PHE A 449 -6.99 -13.39 13.09
CA PHE A 449 -8.28 -13.84 12.57
C PHE A 449 -9.00 -12.74 11.76
N SER A 450 -8.86 -11.47 12.15
CA SER A 450 -9.51 -10.32 11.51
C SER A 450 -8.76 -9.77 10.30
N GLU A 451 -7.53 -10.22 10.07
CA GLU A 451 -6.74 -9.92 8.89
C GLU A 451 -7.48 -10.31 7.58
N HIS A 452 -7.28 -9.58 6.48
CA HIS A 452 -8.16 -9.61 5.30
C HIS A 452 -8.05 -10.86 4.42
N THR A 453 -6.96 -11.62 4.49
CA THR A 453 -6.83 -12.84 3.69
C THR A 453 -7.74 -13.94 4.25
N TRP A 454 -8.96 -14.01 3.71
CA TRP A 454 -10.00 -14.93 4.21
C TRP A 454 -9.91 -16.36 3.64
N GLY A 455 -9.36 -16.51 2.44
CA GLY A 455 -9.27 -17.77 1.72
C GLY A 455 -8.07 -17.82 0.77
N SER A 456 -7.92 -18.93 0.04
CA SER A 456 -6.89 -19.08 -0.99
C SER A 456 -7.37 -18.60 -2.36
N ILE A 457 -6.43 -18.41 -3.29
CA ILE A 457 -6.74 -18.16 -4.70
C ILE A 457 -7.60 -19.28 -5.33
N THR A 458 -7.54 -20.49 -4.77
CA THR A 458 -8.33 -21.65 -5.22
C THR A 458 -9.63 -21.83 -4.47
N SER A 459 -9.95 -21.02 -3.45
CA SER A 459 -11.16 -21.22 -2.62
C SER A 459 -12.46 -21.25 -3.41
N LYS A 460 -12.51 -20.61 -4.59
CA LYS A 460 -13.69 -20.62 -5.47
C LYS A 460 -13.69 -21.80 -6.45
N SER A 461 -12.52 -22.16 -7.00
CA SER A 461 -12.38 -23.11 -8.10
C SER A 461 -12.10 -24.55 -7.65
N ASP A 462 -11.39 -24.71 -6.54
CA ASP A 462 -11.04 -25.99 -5.91
C ASP A 462 -11.08 -25.84 -4.37
N PRO A 463 -12.28 -25.73 -3.77
CA PRO A 463 -12.44 -25.52 -2.33
C PRO A 463 -11.97 -26.71 -1.49
N ASP A 464 -11.95 -27.91 -2.06
CA ASP A 464 -11.51 -29.14 -1.39
C ASP A 464 -10.01 -29.42 -1.58
N GLY A 465 -9.32 -28.60 -2.38
CA GLY A 465 -7.88 -28.70 -2.61
C GLY A 465 -7.05 -28.45 -1.36
N ASP A 466 -5.84 -29.02 -1.34
CA ASP A 466 -4.91 -28.92 -0.19
C ASP A 466 -4.61 -27.47 0.20
N LEU A 467 -4.44 -26.57 -0.79
CA LEU A 467 -4.20 -25.16 -0.52
C LEU A 467 -5.39 -24.52 0.21
N ALA A 468 -6.60 -24.60 -0.37
CA ALA A 468 -7.80 -24.02 0.24
C ALA A 468 -8.07 -24.56 1.65
N GLN A 469 -8.01 -25.88 1.83
CA GLN A 469 -8.27 -26.49 3.14
C GLN A 469 -7.18 -26.19 4.17
N SER A 470 -5.90 -26.17 3.79
CA SER A 470 -4.81 -25.87 4.72
C SER A 470 -4.82 -24.41 5.15
N GLN A 471 -5.10 -23.48 4.24
CA GLN A 471 -5.25 -22.05 4.57
C GLN A 471 -6.39 -21.83 5.56
N TRP A 472 -7.54 -22.44 5.30
CA TRP A 472 -8.69 -22.33 6.18
C TRP A 472 -8.41 -22.87 7.59
N LYS A 473 -7.72 -24.01 7.71
CA LYS A 473 -7.35 -24.57 9.02
C LYS A 473 -6.48 -23.62 9.85
N VAL A 474 -5.56 -22.90 9.22
CA VAL A 474 -4.72 -21.90 9.93
C VAL A 474 -5.57 -20.71 10.36
N LYS A 475 -6.39 -20.14 9.47
CA LYS A 475 -7.29 -19.02 9.79
C LYS A 475 -8.25 -19.37 10.93
N GLN A 476 -8.91 -20.52 10.85
CA GLN A 476 -9.77 -21.05 11.91
C GLN A 476 -9.00 -21.25 13.22
N GLY A 477 -7.75 -21.73 13.13
CA GLY A 477 -6.86 -21.93 14.28
C GLY A 477 -6.73 -20.68 15.14
N PHE A 478 -6.55 -19.51 14.54
CA PHE A 478 -6.44 -18.24 15.27
C PHE A 478 -7.65 -17.97 16.18
N ALA A 479 -8.88 -18.10 15.68
CA ALA A 479 -10.07 -17.89 16.49
C ALA A 479 -10.22 -18.94 17.62
N LEU A 480 -9.90 -20.21 17.33
CA LEU A 480 -10.00 -21.30 18.31
C LEU A 480 -8.94 -21.19 19.40
N ASP A 481 -7.71 -20.82 19.03
CA ASP A 481 -6.61 -20.62 19.97
C ASP A 481 -6.84 -19.39 20.84
N ALA A 482 -7.29 -18.27 20.27
CA ALA A 482 -7.70 -17.09 21.03
C ALA A 482 -8.77 -17.44 22.08
N ALA A 483 -9.81 -18.19 21.69
CA ALA A 483 -10.87 -18.60 22.61
C ALA A 483 -10.35 -19.51 23.74
N ARG A 484 -9.48 -20.48 23.42
CA ARG A 484 -8.84 -21.36 24.40
C ARG A 484 -7.94 -20.58 25.36
N GLN A 485 -7.13 -19.66 24.83
CA GLN A 485 -6.21 -18.83 25.61
C GLN A 485 -6.98 -17.88 26.52
N ALA A 486 -8.03 -17.22 26.04
CA ALA A 486 -8.87 -16.33 26.84
C ALA A 486 -9.51 -17.07 28.03
N GLN A 487 -10.02 -18.29 27.82
CA GLN A 487 -10.54 -19.14 28.89
C GLN A 487 -9.46 -19.52 29.90
N ALA A 488 -8.29 -19.92 29.43
CA ALA A 488 -7.17 -20.29 30.29
C ALA A 488 -6.69 -19.10 31.14
N LEU A 489 -6.50 -17.93 30.53
CA LEU A 489 -6.06 -16.71 31.20
C LEU A 489 -7.08 -16.23 32.24
N THR A 490 -8.38 -16.33 31.95
CA THR A 490 -9.45 -16.05 32.91
C THR A 490 -9.37 -16.98 34.13
N ALA A 491 -9.26 -18.30 33.89
CA ALA A 491 -9.20 -19.29 34.96
C ALA A 491 -7.90 -19.18 35.79
N GLN A 492 -6.79 -18.82 35.15
CA GLN A 492 -5.51 -18.59 35.81
C GLN A 492 -5.53 -17.37 36.73
N ALA A 493 -6.24 -16.29 36.37
CA ALA A 493 -6.39 -15.13 37.25
C ALA A 493 -7.01 -15.53 38.60
N VAL A 494 -8.09 -16.32 38.54
CA VAL A 494 -8.79 -16.81 39.74
C VAL A 494 -7.93 -17.78 40.54
N THR A 495 -7.34 -18.80 39.88
CA THR A 495 -6.55 -19.82 40.58
C THR A 495 -5.25 -19.27 41.16
N SER A 496 -4.62 -18.28 40.52
CA SER A 496 -3.40 -17.62 41.02
C SER A 496 -3.60 -16.79 42.29
N SER A 497 -4.84 -16.34 42.52
CA SER A 497 -5.21 -15.50 43.66
C SER A 497 -5.94 -16.27 44.76
N MET A 498 -6.89 -17.14 44.38
CA MET A 498 -7.77 -17.85 45.32
C MET A 498 -7.44 -19.34 45.47
N GLY A 499 -6.52 -19.89 44.67
CA GLY A 499 -6.21 -21.32 44.63
C GLY A 499 -7.26 -22.14 43.86
N VAL A 500 -7.14 -23.47 43.93
CA VAL A 500 -8.10 -24.40 43.31
C VAL A 500 -9.25 -24.68 44.27
N ALA A 501 -10.49 -24.70 43.77
CA ALA A 501 -11.67 -24.99 44.58
C ALA A 501 -11.58 -26.37 45.24
N VAL A 502 -11.73 -26.41 46.57
CA VAL A 502 -11.80 -27.64 47.37
C VAL A 502 -13.27 -28.03 47.58
N ARG A 503 -13.60 -29.32 47.39
CA ARG A 503 -14.97 -29.82 47.59
C ARG A 503 -15.20 -30.22 49.07
N PRO A 504 -16.43 -30.06 49.61
CA PRO A 504 -17.62 -29.47 48.98
C PRO A 504 -17.56 -27.94 48.88
N ILE A 505 -18.09 -27.37 47.80
CA ILE A 505 -18.19 -25.91 47.63
C ILE A 505 -19.34 -25.39 48.49
N ASN A 506 -19.03 -24.51 49.44
CA ASN A 506 -19.94 -23.93 50.43
C ASN A 506 -20.04 -22.39 50.35
N ALA A 507 -19.28 -21.76 49.45
CA ALA A 507 -19.32 -20.33 49.19
C ALA A 507 -18.83 -20.06 47.75
N PHE A 508 -19.27 -18.95 47.17
CA PHE A 508 -18.78 -18.47 45.88
C PHE A 508 -18.62 -16.95 45.90
N VAL A 509 -17.79 -16.44 44.99
CA VAL A 509 -17.57 -15.01 44.76
C VAL A 509 -17.99 -14.70 43.33
N VAL A 510 -18.68 -13.59 43.13
CA VAL A 510 -19.05 -13.08 41.81
C VAL A 510 -18.24 -11.81 41.57
N PHE A 511 -17.49 -11.78 40.47
CA PHE A 511 -16.75 -10.61 40.04
C PHE A 511 -17.54 -9.89 38.94
N ASN A 512 -17.77 -8.59 39.12
CA ASN A 512 -18.18 -7.72 38.03
C ASN A 512 -16.92 -7.06 37.47
N THR A 513 -16.49 -7.50 36.29
CA THR A 513 -15.29 -7.02 35.58
C THR A 513 -15.55 -5.78 34.72
N THR A 514 -16.80 -5.29 34.69
CA THR A 514 -17.17 -4.08 33.94
C THR A 514 -17.08 -2.84 34.82
N SER A 515 -16.97 -1.66 34.18
CA SER A 515 -16.89 -0.37 34.88
C SER A 515 -18.25 0.21 35.30
N TRP A 516 -19.35 -0.54 35.14
CA TRP A 516 -20.71 -0.11 35.48
C TRP A 516 -21.46 -1.15 36.34
N PRO A 517 -22.50 -0.75 37.09
CA PRO A 517 -23.35 -1.70 37.80
C PRO A 517 -24.04 -2.67 36.84
N ARG A 518 -23.97 -3.99 37.14
CA ARG A 518 -24.53 -5.05 36.30
C ARG A 518 -25.61 -5.83 37.05
N THR A 519 -26.74 -6.08 36.39
CA THR A 519 -27.86 -6.88 36.92
C THR A 519 -28.14 -8.03 35.95
N GLU A 520 -27.78 -9.25 36.34
CA GLU A 520 -27.91 -10.44 35.49
C GLU A 520 -28.16 -11.72 36.29
N LEU A 521 -28.60 -12.77 35.59
CA LEU A 521 -28.78 -14.11 36.16
C LEU A 521 -27.42 -14.82 36.27
N VAL A 522 -26.97 -15.06 37.49
CA VAL A 522 -25.81 -15.93 37.76
C VAL A 522 -26.27 -17.38 37.78
N LYS A 523 -25.68 -18.21 36.89
CA LYS A 523 -25.94 -19.66 36.83
C LYS A 523 -24.84 -20.40 37.58
N LEU A 524 -25.22 -21.24 38.53
CA LEU A 524 -24.31 -22.08 39.32
C LEU A 524 -24.46 -23.56 38.92
N PRO A 525 -23.38 -24.36 38.92
CA PRO A 525 -23.48 -25.80 38.71
C PRO A 525 -24.37 -26.48 39.76
N ALA A 526 -25.18 -27.46 39.34
CA ALA A 526 -26.18 -28.09 40.20
C ALA A 526 -25.58 -28.86 41.39
N GLU A 527 -24.31 -29.26 41.28
CA GLU A 527 -23.57 -29.96 42.33
C GLU A 527 -23.00 -29.04 43.41
N TRP A 528 -23.08 -27.70 43.24
CA TRP A 528 -22.67 -26.76 44.27
C TRP A 528 -23.76 -26.72 45.36
N LYS A 529 -23.40 -27.14 46.58
CA LYS A 529 -24.29 -27.09 47.75
C LYS A 529 -24.16 -25.71 48.40
N VAL A 530 -24.66 -24.69 47.71
CA VAL A 530 -24.68 -23.31 48.23
C VAL A 530 -25.88 -23.09 49.14
#